data_AF-A0A1V4VG11-F1
#
_entry.id   AF-A0A1V4VG11-F1
#
_cell.length_a   1.000
_cell.length_b   1.000
_cell.length_c   1.000
_cell.angle_alpha   90.00
_cell.angle_beta   90.00
_cell.angle_gamma   90.00
#
_symmetry.space_group_name_H-M   'P 1'
#
loop_
_entity.id
_entity.type
_entity.pdbx_description
1 polymer ?
#
loop_
_entity_poly.entity_id
_entity_poly.type
_entity_poly.pdbx_seq_one_letter_code
_entity_poly.pdbx_strand_id
1 'polypeptide(L)'
;MHINSTLVGGGVAEILRSLVPLMQEVESSPRWVVLEGNPEFFNTTKLFHNVMHNQPVNITGEMLESYLAIAQKNKQLVGEEAE
;
A
#
# COMPACT_ATOMS: atom_id res chain seq x y z
N MET A 1 -12.99 0.67 -4.58
CA MET A 1 -11.57 0.29 -4.75
C MET A 1 -10.87 0.30 -3.40
N HIS A 2 -10.08 -0.73 -3.10
CA HIS A 2 -9.23 -0.84 -1.91
C HIS A 2 -7.76 -0.90 -2.30
N ILE A 3 -6.89 -0.26 -1.52
CA ILE A 3 -5.44 -0.23 -1.75
C ILE A 3 -4.71 -0.53 -0.44
N ASN A 4 -3.76 -1.46 -0.46
CA ASN A 4 -2.89 -1.71 0.70
C ASN A 4 -1.51 -2.24 0.26
N SER A 5 -0.67 -2.62 1.23
CA SER A 5 0.73 -3.01 0.99
C SER A 5 0.99 -4.53 0.87
N THR A 6 -0.02 -5.38 1.09
CA THR A 6 0.16 -6.85 0.99
C THR A 6 -1.15 -7.60 0.74
N LEU A 7 -1.09 -8.71 -0.01
CA LEU A 7 -2.20 -9.67 -0.17
C LEU A 7 -2.30 -10.67 0.99
N VAL A 8 -1.22 -10.85 1.75
CA VAL A 8 -1.10 -11.88 2.78
C VAL A 8 -0.46 -11.34 4.05
N GLY A 9 -0.93 -11.85 5.19
CA GLY A 9 -0.44 -11.44 6.50
C GLY A 9 -1.03 -10.09 6.94
N GLY A 10 -1.34 -10.00 8.23
CA GLY A 10 -1.95 -8.83 8.84
C GLY A 10 -3.48 -8.77 8.67
N GLY A 11 -4.14 -8.20 9.67
CA GLY A 11 -5.61 -8.22 9.75
C GLY A 11 -6.32 -7.50 8.60
N VAL A 12 -5.71 -6.47 8.01
CA VAL A 12 -6.33 -5.75 6.88
C VAL A 12 -6.45 -6.65 5.64
N ALA A 13 -5.40 -7.41 5.31
CA ALA A 13 -5.43 -8.33 4.18
C ALA A 13 -6.42 -9.49 4.42
N GLU A 14 -6.54 -9.95 5.66
CA GLU A 14 -7.54 -10.97 6.03
C GLU A 14 -8.97 -10.45 5.88
N ILE A 15 -9.24 -9.22 6.33
CA ILE A 15 -10.55 -8.57 6.15
C ILE A 15 -10.89 -8.40 4.67
N LEU A 16 -9.97 -7.84 3.87
CA LEU A 16 -10.23 -7.58 2.45
C LEU A 16 -10.44 -8.87 1.65
N ARG A 17 -9.78 -9.97 2.05
CA ARG A 17 -9.98 -11.27 1.42
C ARG A 17 -11.39 -11.83 1.60
N SER A 18 -12.09 -11.47 2.68
CA SER A 18 -13.51 -11.78 2.86
C SER A 18 -14.44 -10.71 2.28
N LEU A 19 -14.08 -9.43 2.44
CA LEU A 19 -14.93 -8.30 2.10
C LEU A 19 -15.06 -8.08 0.60
N VAL A 20 -13.98 -8.21 -0.17
CA VAL A 20 -13.98 -7.92 -1.61
C VAL A 20 -14.90 -8.88 -2.39
N PRO A 21 -14.90 -10.21 -2.15
CA PRO A 21 -15.90 -11.10 -2.75
C PRO A 21 -17.35 -10.76 -2.38
N LEU A 22 -17.61 -10.36 -1.13
CA LEU A 22 -18.96 -9.95 -0.70
C LEU A 22 -19.42 -8.68 -1.43
N MET A 23 -18.52 -7.73 -1.65
CA MET A 23 -18.83 -6.51 -2.41
C MET A 23 -19.21 -6.81 -3.86
N GLN A 24 -18.73 -7.90 -4.46
CA GLN A 24 -19.07 -8.28 -5.84
C GLN A 24 -20.57 -8.59 -6.00
N GLU A 25 -21.28 -8.87 -4.90
CA GLU A 25 -22.72 -9.14 -4.94
C GLU A 25 -23.57 -7.86 -5.04
N VAL A 26 -23.02 -6.69 -4.67
CA VAL A 26 -23.77 -5.42 -4.56
C VAL A 26 -23.18 -4.28 -5.38
N GLU A 27 -21.88 -4.30 -5.69
CA GLU A 27 -21.17 -3.30 -6.48
C GLU A 27 -20.66 -3.89 -7.79
N SER A 28 -20.70 -3.11 -8.86
CA SER A 28 -20.05 -3.50 -10.11
C SER A 28 -18.54 -3.29 -10.00
N SER A 29 -17.77 -4.39 -10.07
CA SER A 29 -16.31 -4.39 -10.18
C SER A 29 -15.52 -3.83 -8.96
N PRO A 30 -15.69 -4.39 -7.75
CA PRO A 30 -14.81 -4.06 -6.64
C PRO A 30 -13.38 -4.50 -6.95
N ARG A 31 -12.44 -3.55 -6.90
CA ARG A 31 -11.01 -3.79 -7.11
C ARG A 31 -10.23 -3.71 -5.82
N TRP A 32 -9.27 -4.63 -5.67
CA TRP A 32 -8.26 -4.62 -4.62
C TRP A 32 -6.88 -4.55 -5.26
N VAL A 33 -6.21 -3.40 -5.08
CA VAL A 33 -4.87 -3.14 -5.59
C VAL A 33 -3.86 -3.28 -4.45
N VAL A 34 -2.75 -3.93 -4.73
CA VAL A 34 -1.65 -4.07 -3.78
C VAL A 34 -0.43 -3.32 -4.28
N LEU A 35 0.13 -2.46 -3.44
CA LEU A 35 1.34 -1.70 -3.75
C LEU A 35 2.52 -2.66 -3.91
N GLU A 36 3.33 -2.40 -4.92
CA GLU A 36 4.59 -3.09 -5.11
C GLU A 36 5.73 -2.33 -4.43
N GLY A 37 6.76 -3.05 -4.02
CA GLY A 37 7.92 -2.46 -3.39
C GLY A 37 9.05 -3.46 -3.21
N ASN A 38 10.27 -2.95 -3.15
CA ASN A 38 11.43 -3.73 -2.74
C ASN A 38 11.59 -3.64 -1.20
N PRO A 39 12.52 -4.40 -0.59
CA PRO A 39 12.73 -4.35 0.86
C PRO A 39 13.04 -2.95 1.40
N GLU A 40 13.78 -2.14 0.64
CA GLU A 40 14.13 -0.76 1.02
C GLU A 40 12.90 0.15 1.12
N PHE A 41 11.98 0.04 0.16
CA PHE A 41 10.70 0.73 0.18
C PHE A 41 9.91 0.37 1.44
N PHE A 42 9.72 -0.92 1.71
CA PHE A 42 8.94 -1.35 2.86
C PHE A 42 9.61 -0.99 4.19
N ASN A 43 10.95 -1.05 4.27
CA ASN A 43 11.68 -0.55 5.43
C ASN A 43 11.43 0.95 5.65
N THR A 44 11.45 1.76 4.59
CA THR A 44 11.16 3.20 4.68
C THR A 44 9.72 3.45 5.12
N THR A 45 8.73 2.72 4.58
CA THR A 45 7.33 2.84 5.05
C THR A 45 7.15 2.46 6.51
N LYS A 46 7.93 1.48 7.00
CA LYS A 46 7.92 1.08 8.41
C LYS A 46 8.47 2.17 9.32
N LEU A 47 9.47 2.92 8.87
CA LEU A 47 9.98 4.08 9.59
C LEU A 47 8.93 5.20 9.64
N PHE A 48 8.21 5.45 8.54
CA PHE A 48 7.08 6.38 8.57
C PHE A 48 6.00 5.95 9.58
N HIS A 49 5.62 4.68 9.58
CA HIS A 49 4.70 4.12 10.58
C HIS A 49 5.21 4.36 12.02
N ASN A 50 6.50 4.10 12.28
CA ASN A 50 7.09 4.29 13.60
C ASN A 50 7.09 5.76 14.03
N VAL A 51 7.37 6.71 13.13
CA VAL A 51 7.25 8.16 13.40
C VAL A 51 5.82 8.52 13.78
N MET A 52 4.82 8.02 13.05
CA MET A 52 3.41 8.26 13.36
C MET A 52 3.02 7.73 14.75
N HIS A 53 3.71 6.70 15.24
CA HIS A 53 3.60 6.18 16.60
C HIS A 53 4.56 6.84 17.61
N ASN A 54 5.02 8.06 17.32
CA ASN A 54 5.91 8.87 18.16
C ASN A 54 7.26 8.19 18.49
N GLN A 55 7.73 7.27 17.64
CA GLN A 55 9.06 6.70 17.76
C GLN A 55 10.07 7.57 16.99
N PRO A 56 11.15 8.02 17.62
CA PRO A 56 12.19 8.76 16.91
C PRO A 56 12.90 7.81 15.93
N VAL A 57 13.02 8.24 14.68
CA VAL A 57 13.76 7.53 13.64
C VAL A 57 14.57 8.53 12.81
N ASN A 58 15.58 8.03 12.12
CA ASN A 58 16.34 8.81 11.14
C ASN A 58 15.93 8.39 9.73
N ILE A 59 15.46 9.34 8.92
CA ILE A 59 15.09 9.11 7.52
C ILE A 59 16.02 9.96 6.66
N THR A 60 16.81 9.31 5.81
CA THR A 60 17.77 10.00 4.93
C THR A 60 17.13 10.45 3.63
N GLY A 61 17.80 11.35 2.90
CA GLY A 61 17.38 11.76 1.56
C GLY A 61 17.31 10.60 0.57
N GLU A 62 18.31 9.71 0.58
CA GLU A 62 18.37 8.51 -0.27
C GLU A 62 17.17 7.57 -0.05
N MET A 63 16.79 7.36 1.21
CA MET A 63 15.61 6.56 1.55
C MET A 63 14.33 7.18 1.00
N LEU A 64 14.22 8.51 1.08
CA LEU A 64 13.07 9.24 0.55
C LEU A 64 13.05 9.19 -0.98
N GLU A 65 14.20 9.31 -1.64
CA GLU A 65 14.33 9.19 -3.10
C GLU A 65 13.92 7.78 -3.58
N SER A 66 14.42 6.73 -2.92
CA SER A 66 14.04 5.34 -3.22
C SER A 66 12.54 5.10 -3.00
N TYR A 67 11.99 5.63 -1.89
CA TYR A 67 10.56 5.59 -1.62
C TYR A 67 9.74 6.28 -2.72
N LEU A 68 10.10 7.50 -3.11
CA LEU A 68 9.39 8.28 -4.12
C LEU A 68 9.45 7.61 -5.50
N ALA A 69 10.60 7.05 -5.88
CA ALA A 69 10.75 6.33 -7.15
C ALA A 69 9.77 5.15 -7.27
N ILE A 70 9.56 4.40 -6.18
CA ILE A 70 8.62 3.27 -6.15
C ILE A 70 7.17 3.75 -6.00
N ALA A 71 6.92 4.76 -5.18
CA ALA A 71 5.59 5.37 -5.07
C ALA A 71 5.09 5.91 -6.42
N GLN A 72 5.99 6.48 -7.23
CA GLN A 72 5.67 6.95 -8.57
C GLN A 72 5.34 5.81 -9.54
N LYS A 73 5.99 4.64 -9.42
CA LYS A 73 5.61 3.44 -10.19
C LYS A 73 4.23 2.93 -9.77
N ASN A 74 3.97 2.86 -8.46
CA ASN A 74 2.68 2.45 -7.91
C ASN A 74 1.51 3.36 -8.33
N LYS A 75 1.77 4.62 -8.71
CA LYS A 75 0.74 5.51 -9.26
C LYS A 75 0.01 4.89 -10.45
N GLN A 76 0.70 4.11 -11.28
CA GLN A 76 0.10 3.44 -12.43
C GLN A 76 -0.89 2.36 -11.97
N LEU A 77 -0.54 1.56 -10.95
CA LEU A 77 -1.42 0.54 -10.39
C LEU A 77 -2.72 1.10 -9.80
N VAL A 78 -2.67 2.33 -9.27
CA VAL A 78 -3.83 3.00 -8.66
C VAL A 78 -4.63 3.80 -9.69
N GLY A 79 -3.97 4.30 -10.74
CA GLY A 79 -4.50 5.29 -11.67
C GLY A 79 -5.23 4.76 -12.91
N GLU A 80 -5.32 3.44 -13.11
CA GLU A 80 -5.96 2.84 -14.29
C GLU A 80 -7.49 3.08 -14.43
N GLU A 81 -8.11 3.94 -13.60
CA GLU A 81 -9.51 4.40 -13.74
C GLU A 81 -9.67 5.89 -13.35
N ALA A 82 -9.10 6.79 -14.15
CA ALA A 82 -9.58 8.17 -14.25
C ALA A 82 -10.16 8.49 -15.64
N GLU A 83 -10.63 7.47 -16.36
CA GLU A 83 -11.44 7.57 -17.58
C GLU A 83 -12.66 6.66 -17.50
#